data_AF-A0A933AI50-F1
#
_entry.id   AF-A0A933AI50-F1
#
_cell.length_a   1.000
_cell.length_b   1.000
_cell.length_c   1.000
_cell.angle_alpha   90.00
_cell.angle_beta   90.00
_cell.angle_gamma   90.00
#
_symmetry.space_group_name_H-M   'P 1'
#
loop_
_entity.id
_entity.type
_entity.pdbx_description
1 polymer ?
#
loop_
_entity_poly.entity_id
_entity_poly.type
_entity_poly.pdbx_seq_one_letter_code
_entity_poly.pdbx_strand_id
1 'polypeptide(L)'
;RAVEFLVQKGLKTSQAVAMLNLMAAKTPPEAREILKPFLNQEDASHLLMLTHGGSPHSYVLIYNELVDQNIGLVFAARRNMQKIEAINADQNLLAAVPAPNAPGFIDFLWDLSGGPPKYSEPLPLVSQNADTLTFREGLNVRRGMGMALINSARYGKGMPASIVFKKDGRVVEEKLANASLNYSVVLYEQNGAPVSRLMDRDLANSLIMRMFFFDGAGLKRFKLLNSASDMTNRTQIKTFEVLWD
;
A
#
# COMPACT_ATOMS: atom_id res chain seq x y z
N ARG A 1 7.13 7.02 20.33
CA ARG A 1 7.80 8.32 20.63
C ARG A 1 6.96 9.55 20.23
N ALA A 2 6.80 9.91 18.94
CA ALA A 2 6.02 11.11 18.58
C ALA A 2 4.51 11.01 18.92
N VAL A 3 3.89 9.86 18.64
CA VAL A 3 2.48 9.60 19.02
C VAL A 3 2.31 9.63 20.55
N GLU A 4 3.19 8.93 21.28
CA GLU A 4 3.17 8.91 22.75
C GLU A 4 3.29 10.32 23.35
N PHE A 5 4.19 11.16 22.81
CA PHE A 5 4.33 12.54 23.22
C PHE A 5 3.02 13.32 23.07
N LEU A 6 2.37 13.23 21.91
CA LEU A 6 1.08 13.89 21.67
C LEU A 6 -0.03 13.37 22.59
N VAL A 7 -0.05 12.06 22.87
CA VAL A 7 -1.00 11.46 23.82
C VAL A 7 -0.76 11.95 25.25
N GLN A 8 0.51 12.09 25.67
CA GLN A 8 0.86 12.69 26.97
C GLN A 8 0.43 14.16 27.08
N LYS A 9 0.30 14.86 25.95
CA LYS A 9 -0.26 16.22 25.87
C LYS A 9 -1.79 16.25 25.81
N GLY A 10 -2.45 15.10 25.99
CA GLY A 10 -3.91 15.00 26.12
C GLY A 10 -4.64 14.73 24.80
N LEU A 11 -3.95 14.52 23.69
CA LEU A 11 -4.61 14.13 22.44
C LEU A 11 -5.04 12.67 22.50
N LYS A 12 -6.18 12.36 21.86
CA LYS A 12 -6.52 10.96 21.54
C LYS A 12 -5.50 10.40 20.55
N THR A 13 -5.31 9.08 20.55
CA THR A 13 -4.37 8.42 19.62
C THR A 13 -4.76 8.67 18.17
N SER A 14 -6.05 8.64 17.84
CA SER A 14 -6.56 8.97 16.51
C SER A 14 -6.19 10.39 16.07
N GLN A 15 -6.33 11.37 16.97
CA GLN A 15 -5.97 12.77 16.73
C GLN A 15 -4.46 12.94 16.56
N ALA A 16 -3.67 12.28 17.41
CA ALA A 16 -2.21 12.29 17.32
C ALA A 16 -1.73 11.73 15.97
N VAL A 17 -2.26 10.59 15.53
CA VAL A 17 -1.93 9.99 14.22
C VAL A 17 -2.35 10.90 13.07
N ALA A 18 -3.56 11.48 13.12
CA ALA A 18 -4.04 12.41 12.09
C ALA A 18 -3.13 13.65 11.98
N MET A 19 -2.71 14.21 13.11
CA MET A 19 -1.79 15.35 13.16
C MET A 19 -0.43 15.01 12.56
N LEU A 20 0.16 13.87 12.92
CA LEU A 20 1.45 13.43 12.39
C LEU A 20 1.39 13.18 10.87
N ASN A 21 0.31 12.57 10.38
CA ASN A 21 0.11 12.37 8.95
C ASN A 21 -0.01 13.69 8.18
N LEU A 22 -0.70 14.68 8.75
CA LEU A 22 -0.83 16.01 8.16
C LEU A 22 0.53 16.72 8.06
N MET A 23 1.39 16.55 9.06
CA MET A 23 2.71 17.18 9.11
C MET A 23 3.77 16.45 8.28
N ALA A 24 3.67 15.12 8.12
CA ALA A 24 4.75 14.30 7.53
C ALA A 24 5.20 14.74 6.13
N ALA A 25 4.32 15.39 5.36
CA ALA A 25 4.63 15.89 4.02
C ALA A 25 4.99 17.38 3.97
N LYS A 26 5.12 18.04 5.13
CA LYS A 26 5.33 19.48 5.28
C LYS A 26 6.78 19.79 5.63
N THR A 27 7.21 20.99 5.28
CA THR A 27 8.49 21.52 5.77
C THR A 27 8.38 21.86 7.26
N PRO A 28 9.49 21.89 8.03
CA PRO A 28 9.43 22.25 9.44
C PRO A 28 8.70 23.58 9.75
N PRO A 29 8.84 24.65 8.93
CA PRO A 29 8.06 25.88 9.11
C PRO A 29 6.54 25.66 8.91
N GLU A 30 6.13 24.98 7.85
CA GLU A 30 4.71 24.69 7.59
C GLU A 30 4.10 23.78 8.66
N ALA A 31 4.84 22.75 9.07
CA ALA A 31 4.44 21.85 10.14
C ALA A 31 4.29 22.61 11.47
N ARG A 32 5.14 23.60 11.74
CA ARG A 32 5.01 24.46 12.92
C ARG A 32 3.72 25.27 12.92
N GLU A 33 3.30 25.82 11.79
CA GLU A 33 2.02 26.55 11.68
C GLU A 33 0.82 25.66 12.01
N ILE A 34 0.85 24.38 11.60
CA ILE A 34 -0.19 23.39 11.92
C ILE A 34 -0.26 23.10 13.43
N LEU A 35 0.88 23.11 14.12
CA LEU A 35 0.96 22.79 15.54
C LEU A 35 0.54 23.93 16.48
N LYS A 36 0.65 25.19 16.05
CA LYS A 36 0.37 26.37 16.89
C LYS A 36 -0.95 26.32 17.67
N PRO A 37 -2.09 25.84 17.11
CA PRO A 37 -3.34 25.79 17.85
C PRO A 37 -3.38 24.73 18.96
N PHE A 38 -2.44 23.77 18.96
CA PHE A 38 -2.49 22.57 19.80
C PHE A 38 -1.34 22.49 20.80
N LEU A 39 -0.18 23.06 20.49
CA LEU A 39 1.03 22.96 21.30
C LEU A 39 1.67 24.32 21.50
N ASN A 40 2.32 24.52 22.65
CA ASN A 40 3.20 25.67 22.87
C ASN A 40 4.48 25.55 22.00
N GLN A 41 5.27 26.62 21.96
CA GLN A 41 6.46 26.69 21.11
C GLN A 41 7.53 25.64 21.43
N GLU A 42 7.72 25.32 22.71
CA GLU A 42 8.70 24.33 23.16
C GLU A 42 8.28 22.91 22.73
N ASP A 43 7.03 22.54 23.00
CA ASP A 43 6.45 21.26 22.65
C ASP A 43 6.40 21.06 21.12
N ALA A 44 6.06 22.11 20.38
CA ALA A 44 6.09 22.07 18.92
C ALA A 44 7.52 21.84 18.39
N SER A 45 8.52 22.48 19.01
CA SER A 45 9.92 22.31 18.61
C SER A 45 10.43 20.90 18.93
N HIS A 46 10.05 20.35 20.09
CA HIS A 46 10.37 18.98 20.45
C HIS A 46 9.74 17.96 19.49
N LEU A 47 8.45 18.13 19.16
CA LEU A 47 7.76 17.26 18.22
C LEU A 47 8.37 17.32 16.82
N LEU A 48 8.76 18.51 16.36
CA LEU A 48 9.45 18.67 15.07
C LEU A 48 10.80 17.97 15.05
N MET A 49 11.56 18.00 16.15
CA MET A 49 12.81 17.22 16.24
C MET A 49 12.57 15.71 16.13
N LEU A 50 11.45 15.21 16.69
CA LEU A 50 11.09 13.79 16.61
C LEU A 50 10.60 13.35 15.23
N THR A 51 10.13 14.28 14.39
CA THR A 51 9.42 13.97 13.13
C THR A 51 10.13 14.46 11.87
N HIS A 52 10.95 15.51 12.01
CA HIS A 52 11.70 16.18 10.94
C HIS A 52 13.19 16.29 11.30
N GLY A 53 13.67 15.41 12.19
CA GLY A 53 15.09 15.32 12.54
C GLY A 53 15.97 15.06 11.31
N GLY A 54 17.29 15.27 11.45
CA GLY A 54 18.22 15.22 10.32
C GLY A 54 18.18 13.90 9.55
N SER A 55 18.39 13.98 8.23
CA SER A 55 18.32 12.90 7.24
C SER A 55 19.29 11.74 7.54
N PRO A 56 18.85 10.64 8.20
CA PRO A 56 19.74 9.52 8.43
C PRO A 56 19.86 8.69 7.16
N HIS A 57 21.05 8.12 6.89
CA HIS A 57 21.17 7.09 5.86
C HIS A 57 20.17 5.96 6.17
N SER A 58 19.17 5.84 5.31
CA SER A 58 18.03 4.97 5.53
C SER A 58 17.88 4.05 4.34
N TYR A 59 17.64 2.77 4.63
CA TYR A 59 17.49 1.74 3.62
C TYR A 59 16.17 1.01 3.81
N VAL A 60 15.49 0.71 2.71
CA VAL A 60 14.32 -0.14 2.69
C VAL A 60 14.68 -1.46 2.03
N LEU A 61 14.58 -2.53 2.81
CA LEU A 61 14.71 -3.89 2.33
C LEU A 61 13.32 -4.45 2.00
N ILE A 62 13.11 -4.84 0.75
CA ILE A 62 11.88 -5.48 0.30
C ILE A 62 12.22 -6.85 -0.25
N TYR A 63 11.55 -7.87 0.24
CA TYR A 63 11.70 -9.22 -0.27
C TYR A 63 10.34 -9.81 -0.65
N ASN A 64 10.33 -10.79 -1.54
CA ASN A 64 9.09 -11.31 -2.12
C ASN A 64 8.13 -11.87 -1.05
N GLU A 65 8.63 -12.53 -0.01
CA GLU A 65 7.78 -13.01 1.08
C GLU A 65 7.07 -11.85 1.81
N LEU A 66 7.72 -10.69 1.98
CA LEU A 66 7.07 -9.48 2.51
C LEU A 66 5.91 -9.01 1.64
N VAL A 67 6.03 -9.17 0.32
CA VAL A 67 5.03 -8.74 -0.67
C VAL A 67 3.90 -9.75 -0.79
N ASP A 68 4.23 -11.04 -0.78
CA ASP A 68 3.26 -12.14 -0.83
C ASP A 68 2.58 -12.36 0.54
N GLN A 69 3.17 -11.91 1.66
CA GLN A 69 2.58 -11.90 3.01
C GLN A 69 2.23 -10.47 3.49
N ASN A 70 2.09 -9.51 2.57
CA ASN A 70 1.80 -8.09 2.86
C ASN A 70 0.47 -7.89 3.64
N ILE A 71 -0.33 -8.94 3.78
CA ILE A 71 -1.49 -9.04 4.68
C ILE A 71 -1.16 -8.44 6.07
N GLY A 72 -0.07 -8.85 6.71
CA GLY A 72 0.28 -8.35 8.06
C GLY A 72 0.63 -6.86 8.11
N LEU A 73 1.34 -6.37 7.08
CA LEU A 73 1.68 -4.95 6.96
C LEU A 73 0.45 -4.10 6.68
N VAL A 74 -0.42 -4.52 5.75
CA VAL A 74 -1.67 -3.83 5.43
C VAL A 74 -2.58 -3.81 6.66
N PHE A 75 -2.67 -4.92 7.39
CA PHE A 75 -3.43 -5.00 8.63
C PHE A 75 -2.98 -3.96 9.66
N ALA A 76 -1.67 -3.87 9.90
CA ALA A 76 -1.10 -2.92 10.84
C ALA A 76 -1.26 -1.47 10.36
N ALA A 77 -1.02 -1.21 9.08
CA ALA A 77 -1.07 0.13 8.49
C ALA A 77 -2.49 0.71 8.38
N ARG A 78 -3.51 -0.15 8.17
CA ARG A 78 -4.91 0.28 8.01
C ARG A 78 -5.72 0.31 9.31
N ARG A 79 -5.09 0.08 10.47
CA ARG A 79 -5.81 0.10 11.76
C ARG A 79 -6.58 1.41 11.94
N ASN A 80 -7.90 1.31 12.05
CA ASN A 80 -8.76 2.45 12.29
C ASN A 80 -8.81 2.79 13.79
N MET A 81 -7.88 3.65 14.23
CA MET A 81 -7.78 4.07 15.62
C MET A 81 -9.05 4.75 16.13
N GLN A 82 -9.76 5.50 15.28
CA GLN A 82 -11.01 6.14 15.65
C GLN A 82 -12.12 5.11 15.93
N LYS A 83 -12.23 4.06 15.11
CA LYS A 83 -13.17 2.95 15.33
C LYS A 83 -12.85 2.19 16.61
N ILE A 84 -11.57 1.96 16.90
CA ILE A 84 -11.12 1.32 18.14
C ILE A 84 -11.48 2.18 19.36
N GLU A 85 -11.20 3.48 19.29
CA GLU A 85 -11.57 4.43 20.35
C GLU A 85 -13.08 4.50 20.58
N ALA A 86 -13.88 4.43 19.51
CA ALA A 86 -15.34 4.39 19.60
C ALA A 86 -15.85 3.12 20.29
N ILE A 87 -15.29 1.95 19.94
CA ILE A 87 -15.61 0.67 20.59
C ILE A 87 -15.25 0.72 22.08
N ASN A 88 -14.08 1.25 22.43
CA ASN A 88 -13.65 1.35 23.83
C ASN A 88 -14.49 2.33 24.65
N ALA A 89 -15.10 3.34 24.01
CA ALA A 89 -15.95 4.33 24.67
C ALA A 89 -17.39 3.85 24.89
N ASP A 90 -17.85 2.85 24.14
CA ASP A 90 -19.22 2.33 24.20
C ASP A 90 -19.24 0.89 24.76
N GLN A 91 -19.83 0.73 25.95
CA GLN A 91 -19.91 -0.57 26.63
C GLN A 91 -20.68 -1.62 25.82
N ASN A 92 -21.67 -1.22 25.01
CA ASN A 92 -22.43 -2.16 24.19
C ASN A 92 -21.59 -2.67 23.02
N LEU A 93 -20.82 -1.78 22.37
CA LEU A 93 -19.90 -2.17 21.30
C LEU A 93 -18.76 -3.03 21.84
N LEU A 94 -18.24 -2.70 23.03
CA LEU A 94 -17.20 -3.48 23.68
C LEU A 94 -17.67 -4.90 24.03
N ALA A 95 -18.89 -5.05 24.54
CA ALA A 95 -19.49 -6.35 24.83
C ALA A 95 -19.74 -7.19 23.56
N ALA A 96 -19.90 -6.55 22.40
CA ALA A 96 -20.06 -7.21 21.11
C ALA A 96 -18.73 -7.63 20.47
N VAL A 97 -17.57 -7.30 21.05
CA VAL A 97 -16.26 -7.73 20.55
C VAL A 97 -16.10 -9.25 20.73
N PRO A 98 -15.82 -10.02 19.67
CA PRO A 98 -15.59 -11.46 19.80
C PRO A 98 -14.40 -11.76 20.72
N ALA A 99 -14.49 -12.85 21.49
CA ALA A 99 -13.36 -13.31 22.30
C ALA A 99 -12.18 -13.74 21.40
N PRO A 100 -10.92 -13.61 21.83
CA PRO A 100 -9.75 -13.91 20.99
C PRO A 100 -9.70 -15.31 20.38
N ASN A 101 -10.32 -16.29 21.03
CA ASN A 101 -10.41 -17.68 20.58
C ASN A 101 -11.70 -17.99 19.79
N ALA A 102 -12.59 -17.02 19.61
CA ALA A 102 -13.83 -17.20 18.85
C ALA A 102 -13.54 -17.18 17.34
N PRO A 103 -14.26 -17.97 16.52
CA PRO A 103 -14.06 -18.02 15.07
C PRO A 103 -14.13 -16.64 14.38
N GLY A 104 -15.02 -15.76 14.84
CA GLY A 104 -15.22 -14.42 14.25
C GLY A 104 -14.22 -13.35 14.69
N PHE A 105 -13.26 -13.66 15.57
CA PHE A 105 -12.31 -12.67 16.06
C PHE A 105 -11.38 -12.15 14.95
N ILE A 106 -10.91 -13.03 14.08
CA ILE A 106 -10.04 -12.64 12.95
C ILE A 106 -10.80 -11.76 11.96
N ASP A 107 -12.05 -12.08 11.65
CA ASP A 107 -12.90 -11.27 10.77
C ASP A 107 -13.16 -9.88 11.38
N PHE A 108 -13.46 -9.82 12.67
CA PHE A 108 -13.59 -8.56 13.40
C PHE A 108 -12.31 -7.71 13.30
N LEU A 109 -11.14 -8.33 13.51
CA LEU A 109 -9.86 -7.62 13.37
C LEU A 109 -9.69 -7.07 11.94
N TRP A 110 -10.01 -7.85 10.92
CA TRP A 110 -9.96 -7.37 9.53
C TRP A 110 -10.93 -6.22 9.28
N ASP A 111 -12.14 -6.27 9.82
CA ASP A 111 -13.12 -5.20 9.71
C ASP A 111 -12.69 -3.91 10.42
N LEU A 112 -11.82 -3.99 11.42
CA LEU A 112 -11.16 -2.80 12.00
C LEU A 112 -10.13 -2.17 11.05
N SER A 113 -9.60 -2.95 10.11
CA SER A 113 -8.59 -2.53 9.12
C SER A 113 -9.15 -2.39 7.70
N GLY A 114 -10.49 -2.40 7.53
CA GLY A 114 -11.16 -2.22 6.24
C GLY A 114 -11.25 -3.48 5.38
N GLY A 115 -11.09 -4.66 5.98
CA GLY A 115 -11.13 -5.96 5.33
C GLY A 115 -9.75 -6.46 4.88
N PRO A 116 -9.62 -7.77 4.58
CA PRO A 116 -8.37 -8.35 4.09
C PRO A 116 -8.06 -7.83 2.67
N PRO A 117 -6.81 -7.45 2.38
CA PRO A 117 -6.43 -7.09 1.02
C PRO A 117 -6.56 -8.30 0.09
N LYS A 118 -7.09 -8.07 -1.10
CA LYS A 118 -7.26 -9.11 -2.12
C LYS A 118 -6.23 -8.97 -3.21
N TYR A 119 -5.59 -10.08 -3.56
CA TYR A 119 -4.73 -10.19 -4.72
C TYR A 119 -4.70 -11.62 -5.25
N SER A 120 -4.36 -11.76 -6.53
CA SER A 120 -4.15 -13.04 -7.18
C SER A 120 -2.70 -13.49 -7.08
N GLU A 121 -2.52 -14.78 -7.32
CA GLU A 121 -1.24 -15.33 -7.78
C GLU A 121 -0.80 -14.65 -9.10
N PRO A 122 0.50 -14.75 -9.47
CA PRO A 122 0.94 -14.38 -10.81
C PRO A 122 0.13 -15.08 -11.91
N LEU A 123 -0.37 -14.29 -12.84
CA LEU A 123 -1.05 -14.73 -14.05
C LEU A 123 -0.05 -14.63 -15.21
N PRO A 124 0.61 -15.74 -15.60
CA PRO A 124 1.56 -15.71 -16.71
C PRO A 124 0.86 -15.47 -18.04
N LEU A 125 1.60 -14.89 -18.99
CA LEU A 125 1.17 -14.77 -20.37
C LEU A 125 0.94 -16.15 -20.98
N VAL A 126 -0.21 -16.32 -21.63
CA VAL A 126 -0.63 -17.56 -22.34
C VAL A 126 -0.43 -17.39 -23.84
N SER A 127 -0.82 -16.25 -24.39
CA SER A 127 -0.65 -15.93 -25.80
C SER A 127 -0.56 -14.42 -26.01
N GLN A 128 0.04 -14.02 -27.13
CA GLN A 128 0.09 -12.63 -27.54
C GLN A 128 -0.12 -12.52 -29.05
N ASN A 129 -0.82 -11.48 -29.47
CA ASN A 129 -0.91 -11.06 -30.86
C ASN A 129 -0.59 -9.57 -30.99
N ALA A 130 -0.83 -9.00 -32.17
CA ALA A 130 -0.53 -7.60 -32.46
C ALA A 130 -1.28 -6.61 -31.55
N ASP A 131 -2.48 -6.96 -31.09
CA ASP A 131 -3.35 -6.03 -30.36
C ASP A 131 -3.53 -6.39 -28.89
N THR A 132 -3.33 -7.65 -28.50
CA THR A 132 -3.78 -8.19 -27.21
C THR A 132 -2.72 -9.10 -26.58
N LEU A 133 -2.56 -8.94 -25.26
CA LEU A 133 -1.87 -9.85 -24.36
C LEU A 133 -2.93 -10.68 -23.62
N THR A 134 -2.84 -11.99 -23.72
CA THR A 134 -3.75 -12.92 -23.03
C THR A 134 -2.98 -13.64 -21.94
N PHE A 135 -3.44 -13.50 -20.70
CA PHE A 135 -2.88 -14.13 -19.51
C PHE A 135 -3.78 -15.28 -19.04
N ARG A 136 -3.28 -16.05 -18.07
CA ARG A 136 -4.07 -17.05 -17.35
C ARG A 136 -5.35 -16.42 -16.78
N GLU A 137 -6.36 -17.24 -16.50
CA GLU A 137 -7.68 -16.82 -16.00
C GLU A 137 -8.50 -16.00 -17.01
N GLY A 138 -8.16 -16.10 -18.30
CA GLY A 138 -8.90 -15.44 -19.37
C GLY A 138 -8.79 -13.92 -19.35
N LEU A 139 -7.73 -13.39 -18.71
CA LEU A 139 -7.43 -11.96 -18.70
C LEU A 139 -6.83 -11.55 -20.05
N ASN A 140 -7.48 -10.63 -20.74
CA ASN A 140 -7.04 -10.06 -22.00
C ASN A 140 -6.80 -8.56 -21.82
N VAL A 141 -5.62 -8.07 -22.17
CA VAL A 141 -5.25 -6.65 -22.10
C VAL A 141 -4.78 -6.16 -23.46
N ARG A 142 -5.31 -5.03 -23.94
CA ARG A 142 -4.87 -4.44 -25.21
C ARG A 142 -3.48 -3.80 -25.10
N ARG A 143 -2.62 -3.96 -26.11
CA ARG A 143 -1.24 -3.41 -26.14
C ARG A 143 -1.19 -1.88 -26.18
N GLY A 144 -2.20 -1.23 -26.76
CA GLY A 144 -2.38 0.23 -26.72
C GLY A 144 -2.98 0.73 -25.40
N MET A 145 -3.30 -0.18 -24.47
CA MET A 145 -3.96 0.05 -23.19
C MET A 145 -5.31 0.78 -23.35
N GLY A 146 -6.07 0.95 -22.26
CA GLY A 146 -7.45 1.45 -22.32
C GLY A 146 -8.53 0.37 -22.44
N MET A 147 -8.16 -0.91 -22.45
CA MET A 147 -9.12 -1.99 -22.28
C MET A 147 -8.46 -3.23 -21.65
N ALA A 148 -9.10 -3.75 -20.61
CA ALA A 148 -8.84 -5.08 -20.07
C ALA A 148 -10.18 -5.79 -19.82
N LEU A 149 -10.23 -7.07 -20.15
CA LEU A 149 -11.39 -7.93 -19.87
C LEU A 149 -10.91 -9.23 -19.26
N ILE A 150 -11.64 -9.72 -18.27
CA ILE A 150 -11.38 -11.00 -17.65
C ILE A 150 -12.63 -11.87 -17.71
N ASN A 151 -12.43 -13.16 -17.93
CA ASN A 151 -13.47 -14.18 -17.89
C ASN A 151 -13.00 -15.36 -17.03
N SER A 152 -12.99 -15.14 -15.71
CA SER A 152 -12.52 -16.12 -14.73
C SER A 152 -13.69 -16.60 -13.86
N ALA A 153 -13.72 -17.90 -13.58
CA ALA A 153 -14.62 -18.44 -12.56
C ALA A 153 -14.23 -18.01 -11.14
N ARG A 154 -12.93 -17.77 -10.89
CA ARG A 154 -12.38 -17.41 -9.59
C ARG A 154 -12.41 -15.90 -9.33
N TYR A 155 -12.09 -15.11 -10.34
CA TYR A 155 -11.94 -13.65 -10.21
C TYR A 155 -13.09 -12.86 -10.84
N GLY A 156 -14.11 -13.54 -11.33
CA GLY A 156 -15.28 -12.92 -11.95
C GLY A 156 -15.08 -12.60 -13.43
N LYS A 157 -16.14 -12.03 -14.02
CA LYS A 157 -16.23 -11.72 -15.43
C LYS A 157 -16.54 -10.24 -15.63
N GLY A 158 -15.80 -9.58 -16.51
CA GLY A 158 -16.04 -8.17 -16.85
C GLY A 158 -14.77 -7.34 -16.94
N MET A 159 -14.91 -6.03 -16.71
CA MET A 159 -13.84 -5.05 -16.86
C MET A 159 -13.27 -4.64 -15.49
N PRO A 160 -11.97 -4.82 -15.25
CA PRO A 160 -11.29 -4.32 -14.05
C PRO A 160 -11.43 -2.80 -13.86
N ALA A 161 -11.19 -2.30 -12.66
CA ALA A 161 -11.24 -0.88 -12.33
C ALA A 161 -10.15 -0.07 -13.04
N SER A 162 -8.95 -0.62 -13.14
CA SER A 162 -7.81 0.02 -13.78
C SER A 162 -6.73 -0.97 -14.21
N ILE A 163 -5.80 -0.48 -15.02
CA ILE A 163 -4.56 -1.18 -15.39
C ILE A 163 -3.40 -0.34 -14.84
N VAL A 164 -2.52 -0.96 -14.06
CA VAL A 164 -1.31 -0.36 -13.49
C VAL A 164 -0.10 -0.96 -14.17
N PHE A 165 0.74 -0.12 -14.79
CA PHE A 165 1.86 -0.57 -15.59
C PHE A 165 2.97 0.48 -15.64
N LYS A 166 4.16 0.09 -16.13
CA LYS A 166 5.28 1.00 -16.35
C LYS A 166 5.19 1.63 -17.74
N LYS A 167 5.22 2.96 -17.82
CA LYS A 167 5.28 3.75 -19.05
C LYS A 167 6.31 4.86 -18.88
N ASP A 168 7.26 4.97 -19.82
CA ASP A 168 8.27 6.04 -19.84
C ASP A 168 9.00 6.20 -18.49
N GLY A 169 9.38 5.08 -17.88
CA GLY A 169 10.09 5.05 -16.60
C GLY A 169 9.25 5.40 -15.36
N ARG A 170 7.93 5.51 -15.49
CA ARG A 170 7.00 5.81 -14.40
C ARG A 170 5.91 4.75 -14.30
N VAL A 171 5.41 4.52 -13.09
CA VAL A 171 4.20 3.71 -12.87
C VAL A 171 2.98 4.59 -13.15
N VAL A 172 2.12 4.14 -14.04
CA VAL A 172 0.88 4.81 -14.44
C VAL A 172 -0.30 3.90 -14.08
N GLU A 173 -1.36 4.51 -13.55
CA GLU A 173 -2.67 3.88 -13.44
C GLU A 173 -3.58 4.43 -14.53
N GLU A 174 -4.10 3.56 -15.38
CA GLU A 174 -5.13 3.89 -16.36
C GLU A 174 -6.48 3.33 -15.90
N LYS A 175 -7.40 4.24 -15.54
CA LYS A 175 -8.75 3.88 -15.11
C LYS A 175 -9.61 3.51 -16.31
N LEU A 176 -10.41 2.46 -16.16
CA LEU A 176 -11.30 1.99 -17.22
C LEU A 176 -12.72 2.55 -16.99
N ALA A 177 -13.26 3.29 -17.95
CA ALA A 177 -14.50 4.05 -17.80
C ALA A 177 -15.74 3.19 -17.51
N ASN A 178 -15.76 1.95 -18.00
CA ASN A 178 -16.89 1.02 -17.86
C ASN A 178 -16.51 -0.18 -16.98
N ALA A 179 -15.71 0.05 -15.94
CA ALA A 179 -15.33 -0.98 -14.99
C ALA A 179 -16.55 -1.61 -14.31
N SER A 180 -16.60 -2.94 -14.30
CA SER A 180 -17.63 -3.75 -13.63
C SER A 180 -17.07 -4.54 -12.45
N LEU A 181 -15.77 -4.43 -12.18
CA LEU A 181 -15.03 -5.16 -11.16
C LEU A 181 -14.18 -4.18 -10.34
N ASN A 182 -14.05 -4.42 -9.04
CA ASN A 182 -13.46 -3.48 -8.08
C ASN A 182 -11.95 -3.67 -7.84
N TYR A 183 -11.25 -4.37 -8.73
CA TYR A 183 -9.81 -4.60 -8.64
C TYR A 183 -9.07 -4.06 -9.86
N SER A 184 -7.78 -3.85 -9.70
CA SER A 184 -6.86 -3.42 -10.74
C SER A 184 -6.07 -4.59 -11.29
N VAL A 185 -5.67 -4.46 -12.55
CA VAL A 185 -4.70 -5.34 -13.22
C VAL A 185 -3.33 -4.69 -13.11
N VAL A 186 -2.37 -5.34 -12.45
CA VAL A 186 -0.97 -4.91 -12.43
C VAL A 186 -0.23 -5.68 -13.51
N LEU A 187 0.42 -4.97 -14.43
CA LEU A 187 1.27 -5.55 -15.48
C LEU A 187 2.74 -5.21 -15.19
N TYR A 188 3.56 -6.25 -15.10
CA TYR A 188 4.99 -6.13 -14.85
C TYR A 188 5.77 -7.18 -15.63
N GLU A 189 7.10 -7.08 -15.63
CA GLU A 189 7.97 -8.06 -16.27
C GLU A 189 8.61 -8.96 -15.22
N GLN A 190 8.65 -10.25 -15.51
CA GLN A 190 9.36 -11.24 -14.71
C GLN A 190 10.12 -12.15 -15.67
N ASN A 191 11.44 -12.28 -15.48
CA ASN A 191 12.30 -13.09 -16.35
C ASN A 191 12.20 -12.71 -17.84
N GLY A 192 12.07 -11.42 -18.13
CA GLY A 192 11.91 -10.90 -19.49
C GLY A 192 10.56 -11.20 -20.15
N ALA A 193 9.60 -11.77 -19.42
CA ALA A 193 8.26 -12.06 -19.90
C ALA A 193 7.21 -11.19 -19.19
N PRO A 194 6.16 -10.72 -19.91
CA PRO A 194 5.02 -10.06 -19.29
C PRO A 194 4.28 -11.00 -18.33
N VAL A 195 3.97 -10.49 -17.14
CA VAL A 195 3.15 -11.16 -16.13
C VAL A 195 2.11 -10.18 -15.60
N SER A 196 0.96 -10.72 -15.19
CA SER A 196 -0.08 -9.93 -14.55
C SER A 196 -0.38 -10.40 -13.13
N ARG A 197 -0.87 -9.50 -12.28
CA ARG A 197 -1.57 -9.82 -11.03
C ARG A 197 -2.85 -8.99 -10.92
N LEU A 198 -3.89 -9.55 -10.32
CA LEU A 198 -5.12 -8.85 -9.96
C LEU A 198 -5.00 -8.43 -8.50
N MET A 199 -5.28 -7.17 -8.17
CA MET A 199 -5.17 -6.69 -6.78
C MET A 199 -6.19 -5.60 -6.49
N ASP A 200 -6.59 -5.44 -5.23
CA ASP A 200 -7.33 -4.25 -4.81
C ASP A 200 -6.59 -2.98 -5.25
N ARG A 201 -7.36 -1.99 -5.73
CA ARG A 201 -6.80 -0.79 -6.36
C ARG A 201 -5.81 -0.03 -5.46
N ASP A 202 -6.11 0.05 -4.17
CA ASP A 202 -5.21 0.71 -3.20
C ASP A 202 -3.90 -0.04 -3.03
N LEU A 203 -3.95 -1.38 -3.07
CA LEU A 203 -2.75 -2.20 -3.01
C LEU A 203 -1.93 -2.04 -4.30
N ALA A 204 -2.57 -2.14 -5.47
CA ALA A 204 -1.95 -1.98 -6.79
C ALA A 204 -1.17 -0.65 -6.93
N ASN A 205 -1.64 0.41 -6.28
CA ASN A 205 -1.01 1.73 -6.32
C ASN A 205 -0.02 2.01 -5.17
N SER A 206 0.14 1.08 -4.23
CA SER A 206 0.93 1.28 -3.01
C SER A 206 2.43 1.48 -3.29
N LEU A 207 3.12 2.11 -2.34
CA LEU A 207 4.57 2.32 -2.40
C LEU A 207 5.34 0.99 -2.51
N ILE A 208 4.94 -0.03 -1.75
CA ILE A 208 5.55 -1.36 -1.78
C ILE A 208 5.45 -1.97 -3.18
N MET A 209 4.28 -1.85 -3.84
CA MET A 209 4.11 -2.35 -5.21
C MET A 209 5.01 -1.64 -6.21
N ARG A 210 5.10 -0.31 -6.11
CA ARG A 210 5.99 0.51 -6.97
C ARG A 210 7.45 0.14 -6.78
N MET A 211 7.89 -0.08 -5.55
CA MET A 211 9.27 -0.47 -5.27
C MET A 211 9.54 -1.91 -5.72
N PHE A 212 8.66 -2.86 -5.40
CA PHE A 212 8.90 -4.27 -5.69
C PHE A 212 8.72 -4.65 -7.16
N PHE A 213 7.58 -4.32 -7.78
CA PHE A 213 7.29 -4.78 -9.14
C PHE A 213 7.82 -3.83 -10.22
N PHE A 214 8.16 -2.59 -9.86
CA PHE A 214 8.56 -1.56 -10.81
C PHE A 214 9.89 -0.90 -10.48
N ASP A 215 10.70 -1.48 -9.58
CA ASP A 215 12.03 -0.99 -9.20
C ASP A 215 12.05 0.46 -8.72
N GLY A 216 10.95 0.92 -8.14
CA GLY A 216 10.79 2.31 -7.69
C GLY A 216 10.61 3.31 -8.84
N ALA A 217 10.18 2.86 -10.03
CA ALA A 217 9.93 3.72 -11.19
C ALA A 217 9.08 4.95 -10.83
N GLY A 218 9.62 6.13 -11.13
CA GLY A 218 8.98 7.42 -10.85
C GLY A 218 9.05 7.90 -9.39
N LEU A 219 9.65 7.13 -8.48
CA LEU A 219 9.88 7.56 -7.10
C LEU A 219 11.15 8.41 -7.02
N LYS A 220 11.02 9.65 -6.56
CA LYS A 220 12.17 10.56 -6.41
C LYS A 220 13.03 10.26 -5.19
N ARG A 221 12.40 9.72 -4.13
CA ARG A 221 13.02 9.50 -2.82
C ARG A 221 13.55 8.09 -2.59
N PHE A 222 13.49 7.23 -3.60
CA PHE A 222 13.92 5.84 -3.46
C PHE A 222 14.83 5.48 -4.64
N LYS A 223 16.08 5.15 -4.33
CA LYS A 223 17.05 4.70 -5.31
C LYS A 223 17.33 3.22 -5.08
N LEU A 224 17.10 2.39 -6.10
CA LEU A 224 17.48 0.98 -6.04
C LEU A 224 19.01 0.87 -6.00
N LEU A 225 19.54 0.25 -4.94
CA LEU A 225 20.98 0.00 -4.78
C LEU A 225 21.38 -1.38 -5.26
N ASN A 226 20.58 -2.38 -4.88
CA ASN A 226 20.85 -3.77 -5.21
C ASN A 226 19.54 -4.53 -5.39
N SER A 227 19.57 -5.51 -6.30
CA SER A 227 18.51 -6.48 -6.52
C SER A 227 19.14 -7.85 -6.67
N ALA A 228 18.80 -8.76 -5.76
CA ALA A 228 19.23 -10.14 -5.79
C ALA A 228 18.02 -11.06 -6.02
N SER A 229 18.21 -12.11 -6.79
CA SER A 229 17.22 -13.16 -6.98
C SER A 229 17.89 -14.52 -7.00
N ASP A 230 17.22 -15.54 -6.50
CA ASP A 230 17.64 -16.92 -6.72
C ASP A 230 17.33 -17.34 -8.17
N MET A 231 17.92 -18.46 -8.62
CA MET A 231 17.71 -18.95 -9.99
C MET A 231 16.22 -19.22 -10.33
N THR A 232 15.40 -19.52 -9.31
CA THR A 232 13.96 -19.77 -9.51
C THR A 232 13.09 -18.52 -9.37
N ASN A 233 13.69 -17.37 -9.04
CA ASN A 233 13.01 -16.12 -8.68
C ASN A 233 11.95 -16.25 -7.59
N ARG A 234 12.02 -17.33 -6.79
CA ARG A 234 11.21 -17.57 -5.60
C ARG A 234 11.71 -16.78 -4.40
N THR A 235 12.96 -16.33 -4.43
CA THR A 235 13.51 -15.41 -3.46
C THR A 235 14.01 -14.19 -4.21
N GLN A 236 13.40 -13.05 -3.96
CA GLN A 236 13.85 -11.77 -4.51
C GLN A 236 14.04 -10.81 -3.35
N ILE A 237 15.17 -10.09 -3.36
CA ILE A 237 15.52 -9.10 -2.35
C ILE A 237 15.94 -7.83 -3.07
N LYS A 238 15.30 -6.71 -2.73
CA LYS A 238 15.59 -5.39 -3.27
C LYS A 238 15.93 -4.45 -2.12
N THR A 239 17.04 -3.74 -2.25
CA THR A 239 17.48 -2.74 -1.28
C THR A 239 17.41 -1.36 -1.91
N PHE A 240 16.63 -0.47 -1.29
CA PHE A 240 16.49 0.93 -1.71
C PHE A 240 17.14 1.86 -0.70
N GLU A 241 17.90 2.83 -1.18
CA GLU A 241 18.31 4.00 -0.39
C GLU A 241 17.18 5.03 -0.39
N VAL A 242 16.87 5.56 0.79
CA VAL A 242 15.93 6.68 0.95
C VAL A 242 16.70 7.99 0.80
N LEU A 243 16.31 8.78 -0.20
CA LEU A 243 16.82 10.13 -0.43
C LEU A 243 15.87 11.11 0.27
N TRP A 244 16.40 11.79 1.30
CA TRP A 244 15.62 12.71 2.13
C TRP A 244 15.55 14.14 1.55
N ASP A 245 16.42 14.45 0.58
CA ASP A 245 16.55 15.75 -0.07
C ASP A 245 15.71 15.88 -1.35
#